data_AF-A0A4R2E661-F1
#
_entry.id   AF-A0A4R2E661-F1
#
_cell.length_a   1.000
_cell.length_b   1.000
_cell.length_c   1.000
_cell.angle_alpha   90.00
_cell.angle_beta   90.00
_cell.angle_gamma   90.00
#
_symmetry.space_group_name_H-M   'P 1'
#
loop_
_entity.id
_entity.type
_entity.pdbx_description
1 polymer ?
#
loop_
_entity_poly.entity_id
_entity_poly.type
_entity_poly.pdbx_seq_one_letter_code
_entity_poly.pdbx_strand_id
1 'polypeptide(L)'
;MEEVLDKVGGKKDEAPEFTDIKQPKSGPSKRMSPVKDVISGNVLVRGYLVKHVPYIILLVFLAILYITNRYKNEKIAIEEQKLQEELKNLRSESITTAAELMRISRQSEVVNLVKERGMELEESTTPPKIIENK
;
A
#
# COMPACT_ATOMS: atom_id res chain seq x y z
N MET A 1 -46.14 89.55 -42.34
CA MET A 1 -45.78 90.51 -41.28
C MET A 1 -45.51 89.68 -40.04
N GLU A 2 -44.26 89.74 -39.56
CA GLU A 2 -43.66 88.97 -38.45
C GLU A 2 -43.23 87.53 -38.78
N GLU A 3 -42.40 87.33 -39.81
CA GLU A 3 -40.96 87.10 -39.55
C GLU A 3 -40.27 88.11 -38.62
N VAL A 4 -39.27 87.59 -37.89
CA VAL A 4 -38.21 88.29 -37.17
C VAL A 4 -38.55 88.75 -35.74
N LEU A 5 -38.40 87.84 -34.77
CA LEU A 5 -37.58 88.12 -33.59
C LEU A 5 -36.82 86.84 -33.20
N ASP A 6 -35.66 86.77 -33.85
CA ASP A 6 -34.49 85.94 -33.59
C ASP A 6 -33.97 86.12 -32.15
N LYS A 7 -33.41 85.03 -31.63
CA LYS A 7 -32.32 84.98 -30.63
C LYS A 7 -32.48 85.68 -29.27
N VAL A 8 -32.73 84.84 -28.27
CA VAL A 8 -31.77 84.61 -27.15
C VAL A 8 -31.88 83.10 -26.86
N GLY A 9 -30.95 82.24 -27.27
CA GLY A 9 -29.59 82.19 -26.75
C GLY A 9 -29.51 81.05 -25.73
N GLY A 10 -28.77 79.98 -26.06
CA GLY A 10 -28.30 79.01 -25.06
C GLY A 10 -28.72 77.56 -25.28
N LYS A 11 -28.05 76.90 -26.23
CA LYS A 11 -27.93 75.44 -26.30
C LYS A 11 -26.98 74.97 -25.20
N LYS A 12 -27.51 74.31 -24.16
CA LYS A 12 -26.82 73.67 -23.01
C LYS A 12 -27.91 72.86 -22.26
N ASP A 13 -27.83 71.61 -21.84
CA ASP A 13 -26.77 70.62 -21.72
C ASP A 13 -27.42 69.22 -21.74
N GLU A 14 -26.62 68.20 -22.04
CA GLU A 14 -26.96 66.79 -22.08
C GLU A 14 -27.39 66.24 -20.70
N ALA A 15 -28.39 65.35 -20.67
CA ALA A 15 -28.41 64.13 -19.85
C ALA A 15 -29.73 63.34 -19.98
N PRO A 16 -29.77 62.22 -20.73
CA PRO A 16 -30.62 61.10 -20.34
C PRO A 16 -29.88 60.26 -19.29
N GLU A 17 -30.07 60.55 -18.00
CA GLU A 17 -29.61 59.66 -16.92
C GLU A 17 -30.55 58.46 -16.77
N PHE A 18 -30.38 57.43 -17.59
CA PHE A 18 -30.79 56.06 -17.26
C PHE A 18 -29.94 55.04 -18.02
N THR A 19 -28.62 55.03 -17.79
CA THR A 19 -27.79 53.85 -18.06
C THR A 19 -26.50 53.94 -17.25
N ASP A 20 -26.50 53.41 -16.04
CA ASP A 20 -25.27 52.89 -15.44
C ASP A 20 -25.59 51.92 -14.29
N ILE A 21 -26.34 50.85 -14.60
CA ILE A 21 -25.98 49.56 -13.99
C ILE A 21 -24.84 49.02 -14.84
N LYS A 22 -23.62 49.47 -14.51
CA LYS A 22 -22.38 48.90 -15.01
C LYS A 22 -22.30 47.45 -14.54
N GLN A 23 -22.84 46.55 -15.35
CA GLN A 23 -22.62 45.12 -15.21
C GLN A 23 -21.10 44.89 -15.13
N PRO A 24 -20.58 44.15 -14.12
CA PRO A 24 -19.15 43.86 -14.07
C PRO A 24 -18.78 43.07 -15.32
N LYS A 25 -17.97 43.71 -16.18
CA LYS A 25 -17.44 43.12 -17.41
C LYS A 25 -16.86 41.74 -17.07
N SER A 26 -17.44 40.71 -17.67
CA SER A 26 -16.96 39.34 -17.62
C SER A 26 -15.52 39.29 -18.13
N GLY A 27 -14.61 39.02 -17.20
CA GLY A 27 -13.18 38.86 -17.47
C GLY A 27 -12.88 37.66 -18.39
N PRO A 28 -11.62 37.54 -18.85
CA PRO A 28 -11.23 36.66 -19.95
C PRO A 28 -11.54 35.20 -19.63
N SER A 29 -11.97 34.45 -20.65
CA SER A 29 -12.35 33.04 -20.60
C SER A 29 -11.41 32.21 -19.71
N LYS A 30 -11.82 31.99 -18.47
CA LYS A 30 -11.10 31.14 -17.52
C LYS A 30 -11.24 29.72 -18.05
N ARG A 31 -10.13 29.12 -18.49
CA ARG A 31 -10.10 27.69 -18.84
C ARG A 31 -10.67 26.91 -17.65
N MET A 32 -11.92 26.46 -17.75
CA MET A 32 -12.53 25.61 -16.74
C MET A 32 -11.74 24.32 -16.75
N SER A 33 -10.99 24.08 -15.68
CA SER A 33 -10.28 22.83 -15.51
C SER A 33 -11.33 21.75 -15.31
N PRO A 34 -11.35 20.68 -16.12
CA PRO A 34 -12.37 19.63 -16.01
C PRO A 34 -12.38 18.97 -14.62
N VAL A 35 -11.26 19.04 -13.89
CA VAL A 35 -11.17 18.56 -12.49
C VAL A 35 -12.04 19.40 -11.54
N LYS A 36 -12.16 20.72 -11.76
CA LYS A 36 -13.01 21.58 -10.93
C LYS A 36 -14.48 21.28 -11.17
N ASP A 37 -14.89 21.07 -12.42
CA ASP A 37 -16.28 20.75 -12.76
C ASP A 37 -16.72 19.38 -12.21
N VAL A 38 -15.79 18.42 -12.12
CA VAL A 38 -16.01 17.11 -11.47
C VAL A 38 -16.20 17.29 -9.97
N ILE A 39 -15.34 18.06 -9.29
CA ILE A 39 -15.42 18.29 -7.84
C ILE A 39 -16.65 19.13 -7.47
N SER A 40 -17.03 20.09 -8.31
CA SER A 40 -18.21 20.95 -8.12
C SER A 40 -19.53 20.26 -8.42
N GLY A 41 -19.53 18.99 -8.85
CA GLY A 41 -20.75 18.21 -9.07
C GLY A 41 -21.55 18.58 -10.32
N ASN A 42 -21.13 19.59 -11.08
CA ASN A 42 -21.78 19.96 -12.34
C ASN A 42 -21.74 18.82 -13.38
N VAL A 43 -20.70 17.98 -13.29
CA VAL A 43 -20.55 16.75 -14.07
C VAL A 43 -21.62 15.70 -13.74
N LEU A 44 -22.12 15.65 -12.50
CA LEU A 44 -23.19 14.74 -12.11
C LEU A 44 -24.56 15.19 -12.62
N VAL A 45 -24.77 16.48 -12.93
CA VAL A 45 -26.04 16.99 -13.49
C VAL A 45 -26.11 16.71 -15.00
N ARG A 46 -24.97 16.42 -15.64
CA ARG A 46 -24.93 16.15 -17.08
C ARG A 46 -25.56 14.77 -17.36
N GLY A 47 -26.69 14.76 -18.08
CA GLY A 47 -27.53 13.57 -18.29
C GLY A 47 -26.83 12.33 -18.86
N TYR A 48 -25.66 12.47 -19.49
CA TYR A 48 -24.84 11.35 -19.94
C TYR A 48 -24.26 10.53 -18.78
N LEU A 49 -23.74 11.17 -17.73
CA LEU A 49 -23.13 10.47 -16.59
C LEU A 49 -24.16 9.97 -15.60
N VAL A 50 -25.28 10.68 -15.44
CA VAL A 50 -26.43 10.24 -14.64
C VAL A 50 -26.90 8.84 -15.08
N LYS A 51 -26.93 8.58 -16.39
CA LYS A 51 -27.35 7.29 -16.96
C LYS A 51 -26.42 6.12 -16.56
N HIS A 52 -25.16 6.40 -16.22
CA HIS A 52 -24.16 5.39 -15.87
C HIS A 52 -23.75 5.41 -14.38
N VAL A 53 -24.44 6.18 -13.53
CA VAL A 53 -24.26 6.18 -12.07
C VAL A 53 -24.19 4.77 -11.45
N PRO A 54 -25.07 3.79 -11.79
CA PRO A 54 -24.96 2.45 -11.21
C PRO A 54 -23.61 1.75 -11.52
N TYR A 55 -23.00 2.05 -12.67
CA TYR A 55 -21.69 1.52 -13.02
C TYR A 55 -20.56 2.18 -12.21
N ILE A 56 -20.65 3.48 -11.94
CA ILE A 56 -19.67 4.18 -11.09
C ILE A 56 -19.73 3.64 -9.66
N ILE A 57 -20.93 3.40 -9.12
CA ILE A 57 -21.10 2.78 -7.80
C ILE A 57 -20.50 1.38 -7.76
N LEU A 58 -20.67 0.59 -8.82
CA LEU A 58 -20.03 -0.72 -8.96
C LEU A 58 -18.49 -0.62 -8.93
N LEU A 59 -17.90 0.37 -9.59
CA LEU A 59 -16.45 0.60 -9.53
C LEU A 59 -15.97 0.99 -8.13
N VAL A 60 -16.72 1.85 -7.42
CA VAL A 60 -16.41 2.21 -6.03
C VAL A 60 -16.50 0.99 -5.12
N PHE A 61 -17.54 0.17 -5.28
CA PHE A 61 -17.67 -1.08 -4.56
C PHE A 61 -16.49 -2.03 -4.82
N LEU A 62 -16.09 -2.17 -6.09
CA LEU A 62 -14.94 -2.98 -6.46
C LEU A 62 -13.62 -2.43 -5.88
N ALA A 63 -13.48 -1.11 -5.79
CA ALA A 63 -12.33 -0.48 -5.15
C ALA A 63 -12.27 -0.80 -3.64
N ILE A 64 -13.40 -0.78 -2.94
CA ILE A 64 -13.48 -1.18 -1.53
C ILE A 64 -13.09 -2.66 -1.36
N LEU A 65 -13.64 -3.54 -2.21
CA LEU A 65 -13.27 -4.97 -2.20
C LEU A 65 -11.78 -5.17 -2.48
N TYR A 66 -11.21 -4.43 -3.43
CA TYR A 66 -9.80 -4.49 -3.77
C TYR A 66 -8.92 -4.11 -2.58
N ILE A 67 -9.21 -2.98 -1.92
CA ILE A 67 -8.50 -2.54 -0.73
C ILE A 67 -8.58 -3.61 0.37
N THR A 68 -9.77 -4.16 0.60
CA THR A 68 -9.99 -5.22 1.60
C THR A 68 -9.14 -6.46 1.31
N ASN A 69 -9.11 -6.92 0.06
CA ASN A 69 -8.31 -8.08 -0.34
C ASN A 69 -6.80 -7.80 -0.24
N ARG A 70 -6.38 -6.58 -0.60
CA ARG A 70 -4.98 -6.16 -0.48
C ARG A 70 -4.48 -6.25 0.97
N TYR A 71 -5.25 -5.75 1.93
CA TYR A 71 -4.89 -5.84 3.35
C TYR A 71 -4.81 -7.27 3.88
N LYS A 72 -5.62 -8.20 3.35
CA LYS A 72 -5.54 -9.62 3.74
C LYS A 72 -4.24 -10.25 3.26
N ASN A 73 -3.84 -9.98 2.02
CA ASN A 73 -2.60 -10.51 1.47
C ASN A 73 -1.36 -10.02 2.22
N GLU A 74 -1.37 -8.76 2.67
CA GLU A 74 -0.26 -8.20 3.45
C GLU A 74 -0.09 -8.88 4.81
N LYS A 75 -1.19 -9.24 5.49
CA LYS A 75 -1.12 -9.98 6.76
C LYS A 75 -0.61 -11.41 6.58
N ILE A 76 -1.11 -12.11 5.56
CA ILE A 76 -0.71 -13.48 5.26
C ILE A 76 0.77 -13.55 4.91
N ALA A 77 1.29 -12.58 4.13
CA ALA A 77 2.70 -12.53 3.79
C ALA A 77 3.62 -12.37 5.02
N ILE A 78 3.22 -11.56 6.01
CA ILE A 78 3.97 -11.39 7.26
C ILE A 78 3.95 -12.66 8.10
N GLU A 79 2.79 -13.32 8.18
CA GLU A 79 2.63 -14.56 8.93
C GLU A 79 3.41 -15.72 8.32
N GLU A 80 3.42 -15.81 6.98
CA GLU A 80 4.24 -16.76 6.23
C GLU A 80 5.73 -16.59 6.52
N GLN A 81 6.22 -15.35 6.54
CA GLN A 81 7.62 -15.06 6.88
C GLN A 81 7.98 -15.50 8.30
N LYS A 82 7.13 -15.21 9.29
CA LYS A 82 7.34 -15.65 10.67
C LYS A 82 7.36 -17.17 10.79
N LEU A 83 6.40 -17.84 10.15
CA LEU A 83 6.28 -19.29 10.20
C LEU A 83 7.50 -19.98 9.57
N GLN A 84 8.05 -19.44 8.47
CA GLN A 84 9.30 -19.95 7.88
C GLN A 84 10.51 -19.73 8.80
N GLU A 85 10.58 -18.60 9.49
CA GLU A 85 11.66 -18.31 10.44
C GLU A 85 11.62 -19.26 11.65
N GLU A 86 10.43 -19.54 12.19
CA GLU A 86 10.23 -20.51 13.26
C GLU A 86 10.64 -21.93 12.83
N LEU A 87 10.24 -22.37 11.63
CA LEU A 87 10.66 -23.67 11.08
C LEU A 87 12.18 -23.77 10.92
N LYS A 88 12.83 -22.69 10.47
CA LYS A 88 14.29 -22.64 10.34
C LYS A 88 14.97 -22.73 11.70
N ASN A 89 14.47 -22.02 12.70
CA ASN A 89 15.02 -22.06 14.06
C ASN A 89 14.86 -23.45 14.68
N LEU A 90 13.68 -24.06 14.58
CA LEU A 90 13.43 -25.41 15.10
C LEU A 90 14.29 -26.48 14.42
N ARG A 91 14.50 -26.34 13.10
CA ARG A 91 15.42 -27.20 12.35
C ARG A 91 16.87 -27.01 12.80
N SER A 92 17.30 -25.78 13.04
CA SER A 92 18.65 -25.50 13.53
C SER A 92 18.87 -26.07 14.93
N GLU A 93 17.86 -25.94 15.80
CA GLU A 93 17.89 -26.47 17.17
C GLU A 93 18.02 -28.00 17.14
N SER A 94 17.14 -28.70 16.42
CA SER A 94 17.20 -30.16 16.30
C SER A 94 18.52 -30.67 15.72
N ILE A 95 19.08 -30.00 14.71
CA ILE A 95 20.40 -30.33 14.16
C ILE A 95 21.50 -30.13 15.21
N THR A 96 21.44 -29.02 15.95
CA THR A 96 22.46 -28.69 16.96
C THR A 96 22.41 -29.66 18.13
N THR A 97 21.22 -29.97 18.66
CA THR A 97 21.05 -30.94 19.75
C THR A 97 21.47 -32.34 19.32
N ALA A 98 21.13 -32.76 18.10
CA ALA A 98 21.59 -34.04 17.55
C ALA A 98 23.12 -34.07 17.36
N ALA A 99 23.72 -32.96 16.91
CA ALA A 99 25.17 -32.83 16.77
C ALA A 99 25.87 -32.87 18.12
N GLU A 100 25.30 -32.27 19.17
CA GLU A 100 25.82 -32.33 20.53
C GLU A 100 25.77 -33.76 21.09
N LEU A 101 24.65 -34.46 20.88
CA LEU A 101 24.55 -35.88 21.24
C LEU A 101 25.59 -36.72 20.49
N MET A 102 25.76 -36.50 19.17
CA MET A 102 26.79 -37.18 18.38
C MET A 102 28.20 -36.86 18.88
N ARG A 103 28.48 -35.61 19.28
CA ARG A 103 29.77 -35.20 19.82
C ARG A 103 30.08 -35.95 21.12
N ILE A 104 29.14 -35.97 22.05
CA ILE A 104 29.30 -36.67 23.34
C ILE A 104 29.38 -38.18 23.15
N SER A 105 28.61 -38.73 22.21
CA SER A 105 28.58 -40.16 21.90
C SER A 105 29.76 -40.63 21.04
N ARG A 106 30.59 -39.70 20.54
CA ARG A 106 31.74 -40.01 19.71
C ARG A 106 32.74 -40.83 20.53
N GLN A 107 33.15 -41.99 20.00
CA GLN A 107 34.09 -42.91 20.68
C GLN A 107 35.30 -42.18 21.27
N SER A 108 35.94 -41.28 20.51
CA SER A 108 37.08 -40.51 20.98
C SER A 108 36.78 -39.61 22.20
N GLU A 109 35.58 -39.02 22.28
CA GLU A 109 35.15 -38.19 23.42
C GLU A 109 34.77 -39.06 24.62
N VAL A 110 34.09 -40.19 24.39
CA VAL A 110 33.79 -41.17 25.46
C VAL A 110 35.08 -41.70 26.09
N VAL A 111 36.09 -42.04 25.29
CA VAL A 111 37.41 -42.48 25.77
C VAL A 111 38.11 -41.39 26.59
N ASN A 112 38.04 -40.14 26.14
CA ASN A 112 38.61 -39.01 26.89
C ASN A 112 37.89 -38.81 28.22
N LEU A 113 36.56 -38.83 28.25
CA LEU A 113 35.76 -38.72 29.48
C LEU A 113 36.04 -39.88 30.45
N VAL A 114 36.24 -41.09 29.94
CA VAL A 114 36.54 -42.28 30.74
C VAL A 114 37.94 -42.21 31.35
N LYS A 115 38.92 -41.68 30.60
CA LYS A 115 40.28 -41.38 31.10
C LYS A 115 40.29 -40.26 32.15
N GLU A 116 39.55 -39.17 31.92
CA GLU A 116 39.43 -38.06 32.90
C GLU A 116 38.81 -38.51 34.23
N ARG A 117 37.89 -39.48 34.19
CA ARG A 117 37.27 -40.05 35.40
C ARG A 117 38.07 -41.17 36.06
N GLY A 118 39.29 -41.43 35.61
CA GLY A 118 40.22 -42.35 36.25
C GLY A 118 39.87 -43.84 36.09
N MET A 119 39.06 -44.19 35.09
CA MET A 119 38.76 -45.59 34.77
C MET A 119 39.79 -46.13 33.77
N GLU A 120 40.50 -47.22 34.11
CA GLU A 120 41.44 -47.94 33.23
C GLU A 120 40.70 -48.76 32.15
N LEU A 121 39.96 -48.08 31.29
CA LEU A 121 39.30 -48.70 30.14
C LEU A 121 40.02 -48.26 28.86
N GLU A 122 40.72 -49.19 28.22
CA GLU A 122 41.36 -48.99 26.91
C GLU A 122 40.44 -49.48 25.79
N GLU A 123 40.44 -48.77 24.66
CA GLU A 123 39.73 -49.22 23.45
C GLU A 123 40.31 -50.57 22.98
N SER A 124 39.45 -51.55 22.76
CA SER A 124 39.86 -52.80 22.12
C SER A 124 40.12 -52.54 20.64
N THR A 125 41.39 -52.46 20.27
CA THR A 125 41.88 -52.29 18.89
C THR A 125 41.81 -53.59 18.07
N THR A 126 41.25 -54.67 18.62
CA THR A 126 41.19 -55.97 17.96
C THR A 126 39.81 -56.22 17.35
N PRO A 127 39.72 -56.52 16.04
CA PRO A 127 38.44 -56.78 15.40
C PRO A 127 37.81 -58.07 15.97
N PRO A 128 36.48 -58.11 16.17
CA PRO A 128 35.80 -59.26 16.75
C PRO A 128 35.93 -60.48 15.84
N LYS A 129 36.43 -61.60 16.39
CA LYS A 129 36.49 -62.87 15.67
C LYS A 129 35.14 -63.57 15.76
N ILE A 130 34.55 -63.84 14.60
CA ILE A 130 33.36 -64.66 14.48
C ILE A 130 33.76 -66.10 14.82
N ILE A 131 33.12 -66.69 15.82
CA ILE A 131 33.30 -68.10 16.16
C ILE A 131 32.18 -68.86 15.41
N GLU A 132 32.49 -69.42 14.25
CA GLU A 132 31.57 -70.36 13.60
C GLU A 132 31.63 -71.69 14.37
N ASN A 133 30.48 -72.07 14.93
CA ASN A 133 30.32 -73.34 15.63
C ASN A 133 30.11 -74.45 14.59
N LYS A 134 30.91 -75.50 14.64
CA LYS A 134 30.89 -76.64 13.71
C LYS A 134 30.01 -77.77 14.23
#